data_AF-A0A928GVW3-F1
#
_entry.id   AF-A0A928GVW3-F1
#
_cell.length_a   1.000
_cell.length_b   1.000
_cell.length_c   1.000
_cell.angle_alpha   90.00
_cell.angle_beta   90.00
_cell.angle_gamma   90.00
#
_symmetry.space_group_name_H-M   'P 1'
#
loop_
_entity.id
_entity.type
_entity.pdbx_description
1 polymer ?
#
loop_
_entity_poly.entity_id
_entity_poly.type
_entity_poly.pdbx_seq_one_letter_code
_entity_poly.pdbx_strand_id
1 'polypeptide(L)'
;MKFIHKFIFIILLLLAPNFVYAKSVNILINQIDGIQDSVRNTVQLFEDSVMNFLFDAGCIVSSEKICLEKDISKTVQVALDASVNGFIDYLVVIKVNVNAKSDDLIDINWEVINVSNSKKIGSGKMKAPKPYREKEVSIQRFGVDVGSEIYSCIKGN
;
A
#
# COMPACT_ATOMS: atom_id res chain seq x y z
N MET A 1 -26.58 23.44 -36.91
CA MET A 1 -25.26 23.26 -36.26
C MET A 1 -25.29 23.24 -34.73
N LYS A 2 -26.01 24.15 -34.02
CA LYS A 2 -25.99 24.21 -32.53
C LYS A 2 -26.48 22.93 -31.81
N PHE A 3 -27.40 22.17 -32.41
CA PHE A 3 -27.94 20.94 -31.81
C PHE A 3 -26.94 19.78 -31.84
N ILE A 4 -26.15 19.67 -32.90
CA ILE A 4 -25.12 18.63 -33.08
C ILE A 4 -24.00 18.82 -32.05
N HIS A 5 -23.60 20.07 -31.77
CA HIS A 5 -22.57 20.37 -30.77
C HIS A 5 -23.03 20.00 -29.34
N LYS A 6 -24.30 20.24 -29.01
CA LYS A 6 -24.88 19.82 -27.72
C LYS A 6 -24.94 18.30 -27.58
N PHE A 7 -25.28 17.60 -28.66
CA PHE A 7 -25.37 16.13 -28.66
C PHE A 7 -24.00 15.47 -28.49
N ILE A 8 -22.96 15.99 -29.15
CA ILE A 8 -21.58 15.53 -28.98
C ILE A 8 -21.11 15.74 -27.53
N PHE A 9 -21.43 16.90 -26.93
CA PHE A 9 -21.05 17.19 -25.55
C PHE A 9 -21.69 16.22 -24.55
N ILE A 10 -22.97 15.86 -24.75
CA ILE A 10 -23.69 14.89 -23.91
C ILE A 10 -23.07 13.49 -24.04
N ILE A 11 -22.72 13.05 -25.26
CA ILE A 11 -22.06 11.76 -25.48
C ILE A 11 -20.68 11.73 -24.81
N LEU A 12 -19.91 12.82 -24.90
CA LEU A 12 -18.60 12.92 -24.25
C LEU A 12 -18.73 12.87 -22.73
N LEU A 13 -19.74 13.52 -22.17
CA LEU A 13 -20.04 13.50 -20.73
C LEU A 13 -20.47 12.12 -20.24
N LEU A 14 -21.23 11.37 -21.05
CA LEU A 14 -21.67 10.01 -20.73
C LEU A 14 -20.55 8.97 -20.85
N LEU A 15 -19.50 9.25 -21.63
CA LEU A 15 -18.34 8.37 -21.79
C LEU A 15 -17.23 8.66 -20.77
N ALA A 16 -17.19 9.87 -20.19
CA ALA A 16 -16.19 10.27 -19.19
C ALA A 16 -16.08 9.33 -17.97
N PRO A 17 -17.17 8.73 -17.41
CA PRO A 17 -17.07 7.84 -16.26
C PRO A 17 -16.30 6.54 -16.55
N ASN A 18 -16.26 6.09 -17.82
CA ASN A 18 -15.57 4.85 -18.19
C ASN A 18 -14.04 4.99 -18.18
N PHE A 19 -13.52 6.21 -18.01
CA PHE A 19 -12.08 6.49 -17.99
C PHE A 19 -11.52 6.74 -16.59
N VAL A 20 -12.34 6.62 -15.53
CA VAL A 20 -11.91 6.83 -14.14
C VAL A 20 -12.02 5.51 -13.38
N TYR A 21 -11.09 4.60 -13.66
CA TYR A 21 -10.93 3.37 -12.88
C TYR A 21 -9.74 3.55 -11.94
N ALA A 22 -10.02 3.76 -10.65
CA ALA A 22 -9.02 3.74 -9.60
C ALA A 22 -8.76 2.30 -9.18
N LYS A 23 -7.50 1.87 -9.18
CA LYS A 23 -7.13 0.54 -8.65
C LYS A 23 -7.34 0.52 -7.13
N SER A 24 -7.93 -0.54 -6.61
CA SER A 24 -8.12 -0.73 -5.15
C SER A 24 -7.00 -1.58 -4.55
N VAL A 25 -6.47 -1.14 -3.41
CA VAL A 25 -5.31 -1.72 -2.74
C VAL A 25 -5.61 -1.90 -1.26
N ASN A 26 -5.40 -3.11 -0.74
CA ASN A 26 -5.42 -3.39 0.69
C ASN A 26 -4.00 -3.66 1.17
N ILE A 27 -3.59 -3.05 2.30
CA ILE A 27 -2.25 -3.20 2.86
C ILE A 27 -2.33 -4.06 4.13
N LEU A 28 -1.45 -5.05 4.21
CA LEU A 28 -1.21 -5.85 5.40
C LEU A 28 0.24 -5.63 5.85
N ILE A 29 0.41 -5.05 7.03
CA ILE A 29 1.74 -4.89 7.65
C ILE A 29 1.97 -5.95 8.73
N ASN A 30 3.10 -6.65 8.61
CA ASN A 30 3.65 -7.49 9.67
C ASN A 30 4.88 -6.85 10.29
N GLN A 31 4.82 -6.57 11.58
CA GLN A 31 5.95 -6.10 12.37
C GLN A 31 6.63 -7.31 13.03
N ILE A 32 7.85 -7.60 12.58
CA ILE A 32 8.59 -8.82 12.96
C ILE A 32 9.16 -8.73 14.38
N ASP A 33 9.41 -7.53 14.89
CA ASP A 33 10.07 -7.31 16.18
C ASP A 33 9.45 -6.16 16.98
N GLY A 34 9.62 -6.21 18.30
CA GLY A 34 9.10 -5.21 19.24
C GLY A 34 7.59 -5.31 19.47
N ILE A 35 7.16 -5.08 20.71
CA ILE A 35 5.74 -4.97 21.10
C ILE A 35 5.43 -3.63 21.74
N GLN A 36 6.44 -2.77 21.87
CA GLN A 36 6.36 -1.46 22.50
C GLN A 36 5.52 -0.49 21.66
N ASP A 37 4.80 0.40 22.33
CA ASP A 37 3.95 1.39 21.65
C ASP A 37 4.76 2.34 20.75
N SER A 38 5.99 2.66 21.12
CA SER A 38 6.88 3.50 20.32
C SER A 38 7.29 2.85 18.99
N VAL A 39 7.52 1.54 18.99
CA VAL A 39 7.74 0.75 17.78
C VAL A 39 6.49 0.75 16.92
N ARG A 40 5.31 0.54 17.54
CA ARG A 40 4.03 0.57 16.82
C ARG A 40 3.79 1.93 16.15
N ASN A 41 4.05 3.03 16.85
CA ASN A 41 3.91 4.38 16.28
C ASN A 41 4.83 4.60 15.08
N THR A 42 6.06 4.07 15.14
CA THR A 42 7.02 4.14 14.02
C THR A 42 6.49 3.37 12.80
N VAL A 43 5.94 2.17 13.01
CA VAL A 43 5.36 1.35 11.95
C VAL A 43 4.08 1.97 11.40
N GLN A 44 3.23 2.55 12.23
CA GLN A 44 2.04 3.30 11.80
C GLN A 44 2.40 4.54 10.97
N LEU A 45 3.41 5.31 11.39
CA LEU A 45 3.87 6.46 10.60
C LEU A 45 4.37 6.03 9.21
N PHE A 46 5.07 4.90 9.14
CA PHE A 46 5.49 4.30 7.89
C PHE A 46 4.28 3.84 7.03
N GLU A 47 3.32 3.15 7.65
CA GLU A 47 2.07 2.70 7.03
C GLU A 47 1.30 3.86 6.39
N ASP A 48 1.03 4.89 7.18
CA ASP A 48 0.31 6.10 6.75
C ASP A 48 1.02 6.74 5.56
N SER A 49 2.35 6.73 5.54
CA SER A 49 3.13 7.32 4.45
C SER A 49 3.01 6.52 3.15
N VAL A 50 3.01 5.19 3.23
CA VAL A 50 2.74 4.32 2.06
C VAL A 50 1.31 4.52 1.57
N MET A 51 0.35 4.55 2.48
CA MET A 51 -1.07 4.72 2.17
C MET A 51 -1.35 6.06 1.49
N ASN A 52 -0.84 7.14 2.07
CA ASN A 52 -1.02 8.50 1.54
C ASN A 52 -0.42 8.62 0.14
N PHE A 53 0.78 8.06 -0.08
CA PHE A 53 1.38 8.06 -1.41
C PHE A 53 0.50 7.32 -2.45
N LEU A 54 0.03 6.12 -2.12
CA LEU A 54 -0.81 5.34 -3.04
C LEU A 54 -2.15 6.04 -3.32
N PHE A 55 -2.73 6.66 -2.30
CA PHE A 55 -3.94 7.46 -2.44
C PHE A 55 -3.73 8.65 -3.38
N ASP A 56 -2.65 9.42 -3.15
CA ASP A 56 -2.26 10.54 -4.01
C ASP A 56 -1.93 10.10 -5.45
N ALA A 57 -1.46 8.87 -5.62
CA ALA A 57 -1.22 8.25 -6.92
C ALA A 57 -2.51 7.73 -7.61
N GLY A 58 -3.68 7.92 -6.99
CA GLY A 58 -4.99 7.61 -7.56
C GLY A 58 -5.52 6.21 -7.21
N CYS A 59 -4.98 5.53 -6.22
CA CYS A 59 -5.52 4.27 -5.70
C CYS A 59 -6.60 4.51 -4.64
N ILE A 60 -7.56 3.59 -4.55
CA ILE A 60 -8.40 3.45 -3.36
C ILE A 60 -7.63 2.57 -2.38
N VAL A 61 -7.35 3.07 -1.17
CA VAL A 61 -6.45 2.39 -0.24
C VAL A 61 -7.18 2.01 1.04
N SER A 62 -7.00 0.77 1.48
CA SER A 62 -7.40 0.27 2.80
C SER A 62 -6.21 -0.41 3.48
N SER A 63 -6.32 -0.64 4.79
CA SER A 63 -5.31 -1.34 5.58
C SER A 63 -5.97 -2.31 6.55
N GLU A 64 -5.33 -3.46 6.73
CA GLU A 64 -5.57 -4.40 7.80
C GLU A 64 -4.82 -3.99 9.07
N LYS A 65 -5.30 -4.43 10.22
CA LYS A 65 -4.60 -4.20 11.48
C LYS A 65 -3.18 -4.80 11.43
N ILE A 66 -2.18 -3.99 11.81
CA ILE A 66 -0.78 -4.43 11.96
C ILE A 66 -0.71 -5.74 12.76
N CYS A 67 -0.11 -6.76 12.16
CA CYS A 67 0.11 -8.06 12.78
C CYS A 67 1.53 -8.18 13.35
N LEU A 68 1.67 -9.04 14.37
CA LEU A 68 2.93 -9.28 15.10
C LEU A 68 3.32 -10.77 15.01
N GLU A 69 2.81 -11.48 14.00
CA GLU A 69 2.94 -12.93 13.88
C GLU A 69 4.25 -13.29 13.18
N LYS A 70 4.96 -14.29 13.70
CA LYS A 70 6.18 -14.81 13.06
C LYS A 70 5.88 -15.54 11.74
N ASP A 71 4.81 -16.32 11.74
CA ASP A 71 4.26 -16.96 10.55
C ASP A 71 2.95 -16.27 10.17
N ILE A 72 3.00 -15.43 9.15
CA ILE A 72 1.86 -14.65 8.69
C ILE A 72 1.01 -15.36 7.66
N SER A 73 1.31 -16.60 7.30
CA SER A 73 0.66 -17.27 6.16
C SER A 73 -0.86 -17.31 6.31
N LYS A 74 -1.35 -17.53 7.54
CA LYS A 74 -2.78 -17.50 7.86
C LYS A 74 -3.35 -16.08 7.78
N THR A 75 -2.65 -15.08 8.33
CA THR A 75 -3.07 -13.68 8.29
C THR A 75 -3.15 -13.16 6.86
N VAL A 76 -2.18 -13.53 6.01
CA VAL A 76 -2.17 -13.21 4.58
C VAL A 76 -3.37 -13.82 3.89
N GLN A 77 -3.69 -15.09 4.17
CA GLN A 77 -4.88 -15.73 3.60
C GLN A 77 -6.17 -15.03 4.03
N VAL A 78 -6.30 -14.69 5.32
CA VAL A 78 -7.47 -13.96 5.83
C VAL A 78 -7.60 -12.58 5.17
N ALA A 79 -6.49 -11.86 5.03
CA ALA A 79 -6.48 -10.56 4.34
C ALA A 79 -6.81 -10.71 2.84
N LEU A 80 -6.37 -11.79 2.20
CA LEU A 80 -6.71 -12.09 0.81
C LEU A 80 -8.21 -12.40 0.67
N ASP A 81 -8.78 -13.21 1.55
CA ASP A 81 -10.21 -13.53 1.56
C ASP A 81 -11.06 -12.27 1.82
N ALA A 82 -10.62 -11.40 2.75
CA ALA A 82 -11.25 -10.10 2.99
C ALA A 82 -11.15 -9.19 1.77
N SER A 83 -10.01 -9.18 1.09
CA SER A 83 -9.78 -8.41 -0.14
C SER A 83 -10.68 -8.87 -1.28
N VAL A 84 -10.88 -10.18 -1.45
CA VAL A 84 -11.85 -10.74 -2.42
C VAL A 84 -13.26 -10.24 -2.12
N ASN A 85 -13.70 -10.32 -0.85
CA ASN A 85 -15.03 -9.89 -0.43
C ASN A 85 -15.22 -8.37 -0.54
N GLY A 86 -14.15 -7.61 -0.37
CA GLY A 86 -14.11 -6.15 -0.50
C GLY A 86 -13.97 -5.64 -1.93
N PHE A 87 -13.94 -6.52 -2.94
CA PHE A 87 -13.68 -6.17 -4.34
C PHE A 87 -12.37 -5.37 -4.53
N ILE A 88 -11.34 -5.77 -3.80
CA ILE A 88 -10.00 -5.18 -3.86
C ILE A 88 -9.22 -5.82 -5.01
N ASP A 89 -8.50 -5.02 -5.79
CA ASP A 89 -7.70 -5.51 -6.92
C ASP A 89 -6.37 -6.14 -6.46
N TYR A 90 -5.71 -5.51 -5.48
CA TYR A 90 -4.38 -5.92 -5.01
C TYR A 90 -4.28 -5.98 -3.48
N LEU A 91 -3.61 -7.03 -3.00
CA LEU A 91 -3.14 -7.12 -1.62
C LEU A 91 -1.64 -6.85 -1.58
N VAL A 92 -1.24 -5.88 -0.76
CA VAL A 92 0.16 -5.54 -0.51
C VAL A 92 0.54 -6.05 0.86
N VAL A 93 1.49 -6.97 0.94
CA VAL A 93 2.00 -7.50 2.21
C VAL A 93 3.37 -6.87 2.48
N ILE A 94 3.52 -6.17 3.60
CA ILE A 94 4.77 -5.52 4.00
C ILE A 94 5.25 -6.12 5.31
N LYS A 95 6.42 -6.73 5.29
CA LYS A 95 7.13 -7.22 6.47
C LYS A 95 8.14 -6.18 6.90
N VAL A 96 7.94 -5.61 8.07
CA VAL A 96 8.76 -4.53 8.63
C VAL A 96 9.63 -5.08 9.75
N ASN A 97 10.93 -4.89 9.63
CA ASN A 97 11.92 -5.22 10.65
C ASN A 97 12.35 -3.94 11.38
N VAL A 98 12.32 -3.98 12.70
CA VAL A 98 12.51 -2.82 13.58
C VAL A 98 13.44 -3.16 14.72
N ASN A 99 14.27 -2.20 15.09
CA ASN A 99 15.14 -2.34 16.24
C ASN A 99 14.35 -1.97 17.51
N ALA A 100 13.89 -2.97 18.26
CA ALA A 100 13.10 -2.76 19.48
C ALA A 100 13.78 -1.96 20.61
N LYS A 101 15.07 -1.62 20.51
CA LYS A 101 15.78 -0.76 21.48
C LYS A 101 15.85 0.71 21.07
N SER A 102 15.82 0.98 19.77
CA SER A 102 15.95 2.35 19.20
C SER A 102 14.70 2.79 18.45
N ASP A 103 13.74 1.88 18.30
CA ASP A 103 12.51 2.03 17.52
C ASP A 103 12.78 2.39 16.05
N ASP A 104 13.96 2.05 15.54
CA ASP A 104 14.37 2.39 14.18
C ASP A 104 13.93 1.30 13.21
N LEU A 105 13.39 1.70 12.05
CA LEU A 105 13.22 0.79 10.92
C LEU A 105 14.61 0.30 10.48
N ILE A 106 14.74 -1.01 10.23
CA ILE A 106 15.99 -1.63 9.78
C ILE A 106 15.89 -1.94 8.29
N ASP A 107 14.89 -2.75 7.94
CA ASP A 107 14.61 -3.16 6.58
C ASP A 107 13.13 -3.54 6.45
N ILE A 108 12.68 -3.53 5.21
CA ILE A 108 11.35 -4.01 4.86
C ILE A 108 11.44 -4.98 3.70
N ASN A 109 10.49 -5.91 3.65
CA ASN A 109 10.27 -6.77 2.52
C ASN A 109 8.80 -6.65 2.14
N TRP A 110 8.51 -6.37 0.87
CA TRP A 110 7.15 -6.19 0.41
C TRP A 110 6.84 -7.14 -0.74
N GLU A 111 5.58 -7.50 -0.89
CA GLU A 111 5.05 -8.21 -2.05
C GLU A 111 3.65 -7.70 -2.41
N VAL A 112 3.35 -7.75 -3.71
CA VAL A 112 2.05 -7.36 -4.26
C VAL A 112 1.42 -8.59 -4.89
N ILE A 113 0.20 -8.89 -4.47
CA ILE A 113 -0.58 -10.04 -4.90
C ILE A 113 -1.81 -9.52 -5.64
N ASN A 114 -2.03 -10.01 -6.86
CA ASN A 114 -3.27 -9.77 -7.58
C ASN A 114 -4.37 -10.66 -6.97
N VAL A 115 -5.43 -10.03 -6.46
CA VAL A 115 -6.48 -10.71 -5.70
C VAL A 115 -7.30 -11.66 -6.59
N SER A 116 -7.54 -11.29 -7.85
CA SER A 116 -8.38 -12.05 -8.79
C SER A 116 -7.84 -13.45 -9.11
N ASN A 117 -6.52 -13.65 -9.03
CA ASN A 117 -5.87 -14.90 -9.38
C ASN A 117 -4.87 -15.39 -8.33
N SER A 118 -4.79 -14.69 -7.19
CA SER A 118 -3.88 -14.95 -6.08
C SER A 118 -2.40 -15.04 -6.47
N LYS A 119 -2.00 -14.44 -7.60
CA LYS A 119 -0.61 -14.48 -8.06
C LYS A 119 0.16 -13.27 -7.55
N LYS A 120 1.37 -13.51 -7.09
CA LYS A 120 2.34 -12.44 -6.82
C LYS A 120 2.76 -11.78 -8.13
N ILE A 121 2.58 -10.46 -8.22
CA ILE A 121 2.94 -9.64 -9.38
C ILE A 121 4.19 -8.80 -9.15
N GLY A 122 4.62 -8.64 -7.89
CA GLY A 122 5.81 -7.88 -7.54
C GLY A 122 6.30 -8.23 -6.14
N SER A 123 7.59 -8.02 -5.90
CA SER A 123 8.18 -8.06 -4.56
C SER A 123 9.48 -7.30 -4.53
N GLY A 124 9.82 -6.72 -3.38
CA GLY A 124 11.05 -5.99 -3.18
C GLY A 124 11.53 -6.04 -1.75
N LYS A 125 12.78 -5.59 -1.57
CA LYS A 125 13.43 -5.46 -0.28
C LYS A 125 14.18 -4.14 -0.24
N MET A 126 13.93 -3.34 0.78
CA MET A 126 14.59 -2.05 0.97
C MET A 126 15.16 -1.96 2.38
N LYS A 127 16.39 -1.46 2.49
CA LYS A 127 16.97 -1.11 3.79
C LYS A 127 16.52 0.30 4.15
N ALA A 128 16.08 0.46 5.39
CA ALA A 128 15.74 1.78 5.88
C ALA A 128 17.00 2.67 5.93
N PRO A 129 16.88 3.96 5.59
CA PRO A 129 17.97 4.90 5.77
C PRO A 129 18.32 5.00 7.26
N LYS A 130 19.61 5.21 7.56
CA LYS A 130 20.01 5.49 8.95
C LYS A 130 19.24 6.71 9.45
N PRO A 131 18.76 6.71 10.71
CA PRO A 131 18.00 7.83 11.24
C PRO A 131 18.82 9.11 11.16
N TYR A 132 18.31 10.09 10.42
CA TYR A 132 18.81 11.47 10.45
C TYR A 132 18.28 12.19 11.69
N ARG A 133 18.73 13.44 11.92
CA ARG A 133 18.26 14.30 13.02
C ARG A 133 16.72 14.41 13.10
N GLU A 134 16.02 14.21 11.99
CA GLU A 134 14.56 14.19 11.88
C GLU A 134 14.06 12.79 11.52
N LYS A 135 13.82 11.97 12.55
CA LYS A 135 13.43 10.56 12.41
C LYS A 135 12.10 10.40 11.67
N GLU A 136 11.09 11.19 12.02
CA GLU A 136 9.74 11.11 11.43
C GLU A 136 9.76 11.41 9.92
N VAL A 137 10.40 12.51 9.51
CA VAL A 137 10.53 12.89 8.09
C VAL A 137 11.28 11.81 7.30
N SER A 138 12.28 11.18 7.92
CA SER A 138 13.03 10.09 7.29
C SER A 138 12.16 8.86 7.07
N ILE A 139 11.33 8.50 8.05
CA ILE A 139 10.37 7.39 7.95
C ILE A 139 9.32 7.68 6.88
N GLN A 140 8.78 8.91 6.84
CA GLN A 140 7.78 9.29 5.85
C GLN A 140 8.32 9.22 4.42
N ARG A 141 9.51 9.78 4.18
CA ARG A 141 10.18 9.68 2.88
C ARG A 141 10.44 8.22 2.49
N PHE A 142 10.88 7.41 3.45
CA PHE A 142 11.07 5.99 3.19
C PHE A 142 9.76 5.28 2.84
N GLY A 143 8.66 5.59 3.51
CA GLY A 143 7.33 5.10 3.15
C GLY A 143 6.89 5.53 1.74
N VAL A 144 7.19 6.76 1.33
CA VAL A 144 6.95 7.25 -0.02
C VAL A 144 7.76 6.48 -1.07
N ASP A 145 9.06 6.25 -0.82
CA ASP A 145 9.92 5.50 -1.74
C ASP A 145 9.38 4.07 -1.96
N VAL A 146 8.96 3.42 -0.88
CA VAL A 146 8.38 2.08 -0.89
C VAL A 146 7.02 2.07 -1.61
N GLY A 147 6.16 3.03 -1.29
CA GLY A 147 4.88 3.22 -1.96
C GLY A 147 5.04 3.40 -3.47
N SER A 148 6.07 4.14 -3.89
CA SER A 148 6.41 4.33 -5.31
C SER A 148 6.82 3.03 -6.00
N GLU A 149 7.65 2.19 -5.36
CA GLU A 149 8.00 0.87 -5.92
C GLU A 149 6.76 -0.02 -6.05
N ILE A 150 5.92 -0.09 -5.01
CA ILE A 150 4.67 -0.86 -5.03
C ILE A 150 3.74 -0.36 -6.14
N TYR A 151 3.55 0.95 -6.25
CA TYR A 151 2.71 1.56 -7.28
C TYR A 151 3.21 1.25 -8.69
N SER A 152 4.52 1.20 -8.91
CA SER A 152 5.09 0.83 -10.21
C SER A 152 4.70 -0.58 -10.64
N CYS A 153 4.62 -1.53 -9.70
CA CYS A 153 4.15 -2.89 -9.96
C CYS A 153 2.65 -2.91 -10.28
N ILE A 154 1.84 -2.11 -9.57
CA ILE A 154 0.39 -2.02 -9.77
C ILE A 154 0.06 -1.39 -11.11
N LYS A 155 0.72 -0.28 -11.48
CA LYS A 155 0.48 0.45 -12.73
C LYS A 155 0.84 -0.37 -13.97
N GLY A 156 1.80 -1.28 -13.86
CA GLY A 156 2.22 -2.16 -14.95
C GLY A 156 1.26 -3.32 -15.26
N ASN A 157 0.18 -3.51 -14.47
CA ASN A 157 -0.73 -4.65 -14.54
C ASN A 157 -2.22 -4.24 -14.54
#